data_AF-A0A7W0L4B7-F1
#
_entry.id   AF-A0A7W0L4B7-F1
#
_cell.length_a   1.000
_cell.length_b   1.000
_cell.length_c   1.000
_cell.angle_alpha   90.00
_cell.angle_beta   90.00
_cell.angle_gamma   90.00
#
_symmetry.space_group_name_H-M   'P 1'
#
loop_
_entity.id
_entity.type
_entity.pdbx_description
1 polymer ?
#
loop_
_entity_poly.entity_id
_entity_poly.type
_entity_poly.pdbx_seq_one_letter_code
_entity_poly.pdbx_strand_id
1 'polypeptide(L)'
;MAALVAGSLVLLLGASISLGFGWIGSNSTLVWVSIACSTGTAVALVAAYSRSKQLAETARRRARPQPQGGRRTSRGGAGAAGGFATQAMARPDTRTRDRMSPNDGEVVAVPERRKFHRSECRYARVRGATKMTRSAARRKNFDACGICKP
;
A
#
# COMPACT_ATOMS: atom_id res chain seq x y z
N MET A 1 0.96 23.92 -11.81
CA MET A 1 2.35 23.40 -11.84
C MET A 1 3.37 24.49 -12.14
N ALA A 2 3.16 25.35 -13.15
CA ALA A 2 4.08 26.44 -13.51
C ALA A 2 4.46 27.37 -12.34
N ALA A 3 3.49 27.76 -11.49
CA ALA A 3 3.76 28.62 -10.34
C ALA A 3 4.67 27.96 -9.27
N LEU A 4 4.58 26.65 -9.09
CA LEU A 4 5.44 25.90 -8.15
C LEU A 4 6.87 25.75 -8.68
N VAL A 5 7.01 25.58 -10.00
CA VAL A 5 8.31 25.51 -10.67
C VAL A 5 8.99 26.88 -10.64
N ALA A 6 8.25 27.95 -10.95
CA ALA A 6 8.75 29.32 -10.87
C ALA A 6 9.20 29.69 -9.44
N GLY A 7 8.41 29.32 -8.42
CA GLY A 7 8.77 29.54 -7.02
C GLY A 7 10.06 28.81 -6.59
N SER A 8 10.26 27.56 -7.05
CA SER A 8 11.48 26.81 -6.73
C SER A 8 12.72 27.38 -7.41
N LEU A 9 12.59 27.87 -8.65
CA LEU A 9 13.70 28.52 -9.37
C LEU A 9 14.13 29.82 -8.69
N VAL A 10 13.18 30.62 -8.21
CA VAL A 10 13.47 31.87 -7.47
C VAL A 10 14.18 31.56 -6.16
N LEU A 11 13.76 30.52 -5.42
CA LEU A 11 14.42 30.10 -4.18
C LEU A 11 15.85 29.59 -4.42
N LEU A 12 16.08 28.82 -5.49
CA LEU A 12 17.42 28.35 -5.86
C LEU A 12 18.35 29.50 -6.22
N LEU A 13 17.88 30.47 -7.04
CA LEU A 13 18.64 31.67 -7.40
C LEU A 13 18.99 32.53 -6.18
N GLY A 14 18.04 32.72 -5.25
CA GLY A 14 18.30 33.46 -4.01
C GLY A 14 19.34 32.78 -3.13
N ALA A 15 19.29 31.45 -3.02
CA ALA A 15 20.24 30.66 -2.24
C ALA A 15 21.66 30.73 -2.82
N SER A 16 21.82 30.62 -4.15
CA SER A 16 23.13 30.70 -4.79
C SER A 16 23.75 32.09 -4.74
N ILE A 17 22.95 33.16 -4.86
CA ILE A 17 23.43 34.55 -4.67
C ILE A 17 23.92 34.77 -3.22
N SER A 18 23.16 34.29 -2.23
CA SER A 18 23.55 34.42 -0.82
C SER A 18 24.83 33.63 -0.48
N LEU A 19 25.01 32.46 -1.10
CA LEU A 19 26.22 31.65 -0.96
C LEU A 19 27.46 32.39 -1.50
N GLY A 20 27.33 33.03 -2.68
CA GLY A 20 28.41 33.81 -3.28
C GLY A 20 28.83 35.02 -2.43
N PHE A 21 27.86 35.75 -1.88
CA PHE A 21 28.14 36.87 -0.97
C PHE A 21 28.75 36.42 0.37
N GLY A 22 28.35 35.25 0.90
CA GLY A 22 28.94 34.69 2.11
C GLY A 22 30.42 34.33 1.97
N TRP A 23 30.85 33.94 0.78
CA TRP A 23 32.24 33.54 0.51
C TRP A 23 33.21 34.73 0.50
N ILE A 24 32.72 35.93 0.17
CA ILE A 24 33.51 37.17 0.13
C ILE A 24 33.63 37.83 1.53
N GLY A 25 32.71 37.53 2.45
CA GLY A 25 32.55 38.29 3.70
C GLY A 25 33.21 37.72 4.97
N SER A 26 33.84 36.55 4.96
CA SER A 26 34.37 35.86 6.17
C SER A 26 33.37 35.72 7.35
N ASN A 27 32.06 35.87 7.10
CA ASN A 27 31.02 35.86 8.12
C ASN A 27 30.39 34.47 8.22
N SER A 28 30.91 33.63 9.12
CA SER A 28 30.46 32.25 9.37
C SER A 28 28.95 32.13 9.63
N THR A 29 28.32 33.16 10.19
CA THR A 29 26.88 33.21 10.46
C THR A 29 26.05 33.09 9.18
N LEU A 30 26.48 33.70 8.07
CA LEU A 30 25.78 33.63 6.78
C LEU A 30 25.86 32.22 6.18
N VAL A 31 26.98 31.53 6.38
CA VAL A 31 27.16 30.14 5.94
C VAL A 31 26.17 29.23 6.67
N TRP A 32 26.08 29.33 8.00
CA TRP A 32 25.13 28.53 8.79
C TRP A 32 23.66 28.81 8.45
N VAL A 33 23.29 30.08 8.23
CA VAL A 33 21.94 30.46 7.79
C VAL A 33 21.62 29.86 6.41
N SER A 34 22.59 29.86 5.48
CA SER A 34 22.40 29.24 4.16
C SER A 34 22.18 27.73 4.24
N ILE A 35 22.92 27.04 5.11
CA ILE A 35 22.79 25.59 5.35
C ILE A 35 21.42 25.28 5.95
N ALA A 36 21.00 26.03 6.97
CA ALA A 36 19.69 25.86 7.61
C ALA A 36 18.54 26.14 6.64
N CYS A 37 18.66 27.16 5.80
CA CYS A 37 17.68 27.48 4.76
C CYS A 37 17.60 26.38 3.68
N SER A 38 18.76 25.83 3.27
CA SER A 38 18.84 24.73 2.31
C SER A 38 18.22 23.44 2.86
N THR A 39 18.53 23.07 4.11
CA THR A 39 17.91 21.90 4.76
C THR A 39 16.41 22.11 4.99
N GLY A 40 15.99 23.31 5.40
CA GLY A 40 14.58 23.66 5.55
C GLY A 40 13.78 23.51 4.25
N THR A 41 14.32 24.01 3.14
CA THR A 41 13.68 23.88 1.81
C THR A 41 13.63 22.43 1.34
N ALA A 42 14.68 21.64 1.58
CA ALA A 42 14.69 20.21 1.27
C ALA A 42 13.61 19.44 2.04
N VAL A 43 13.47 19.67 3.35
CA VAL A 43 12.44 19.03 4.19
C VAL A 43 11.03 19.43 3.74
N ALA A 44 10.82 20.71 3.43
CA ALA A 44 9.54 21.20 2.92
C ALA A 44 9.16 20.56 1.57
N LEU A 45 10.12 20.40 0.65
CA LEU A 45 9.92 19.71 -0.63
C LEU A 45 9.54 18.23 -0.44
N VAL A 46 10.24 17.51 0.45
CA VAL A 46 9.92 16.11 0.75
C VAL A 46 8.51 15.99 1.35
N ALA A 47 8.13 16.88 2.26
CA ALA A 47 6.79 16.91 2.85
C ALA A 47 5.69 17.25 1.81
N ALA A 48 5.96 18.18 0.90
CA ALA A 48 5.04 18.51 -0.20
C ALA A 48 4.89 17.34 -1.17
N TYR A 49 5.99 16.67 -1.51
CA TYR A 49 5.99 15.51 -2.40
C TYR A 49 5.22 14.32 -1.81
N SER A 50 5.38 14.05 -0.51
CA SER A 50 4.67 12.96 0.15
C SER A 50 3.15 13.20 0.18
N ARG A 51 2.71 14.44 0.47
CA ARG A 51 1.30 14.83 0.36
C ARG A 51 0.77 14.71 -1.08
N SER A 52 1.57 15.14 -2.07
CA SER A 52 1.20 15.01 -3.49
C SER A 52 0.98 13.54 -3.88
N LYS A 53 1.83 12.63 -3.41
CA LYS A 53 1.66 11.19 -3.64
C LYS A 53 0.34 10.66 -3.05
N GLN A 54 0.00 11.05 -1.82
CA GLN A 54 -1.25 10.61 -1.18
C GLN A 54 -2.48 11.09 -1.96
N LEU A 55 -2.45 12.32 -2.46
CA LEU A 55 -3.53 12.86 -3.31
C LEU A 55 -3.63 12.11 -4.64
N ALA A 56 -2.49 11.81 -5.28
CA ALA A 56 -2.46 11.05 -6.53
C ALA A 56 -3.00 9.62 -6.35
N GLU A 57 -2.68 8.95 -5.23
CA GLU A 57 -3.23 7.63 -4.91
C GLU A 57 -4.74 7.67 -4.67
N THR A 58 -5.22 8.71 -3.98
CA THR A 58 -6.66 8.91 -3.75
C THR A 58 -7.39 9.18 -5.06
N ALA A 59 -6.82 10.01 -5.94
CA ALA A 59 -7.35 10.27 -7.28
C ALA A 59 -7.39 8.99 -8.13
N ARG A 60 -6.34 8.16 -8.09
CA ARG A 60 -6.31 6.85 -8.77
C ARG A 60 -7.38 5.90 -8.23
N ARG A 61 -7.64 5.89 -6.92
CA ARG A 61 -8.72 5.08 -6.32
C ARG A 61 -10.11 5.53 -6.79
N ARG A 62 -10.34 6.84 -6.95
CA ARG A 62 -11.59 7.38 -7.51
C ARG A 62 -11.74 7.13 -9.00
N ALA A 63 -10.65 7.23 -9.76
CA ALA A 63 -10.64 7.03 -11.20
C ALA A 63 -10.73 5.54 -11.60
N ARG A 64 -10.34 4.62 -10.71
CA ARG A 64 -10.52 3.19 -10.96
C ARG A 64 -12.02 2.91 -10.98
N PRO A 65 -12.59 2.45 -12.11
CA PRO A 65 -14.00 2.11 -12.19
C PRO A 65 -14.29 1.12 -11.08
N GLN A 66 -15.16 1.52 -10.14
CA GLN A 66 -15.65 0.59 -9.14
C GLN A 66 -16.23 -0.58 -9.94
N PRO A 67 -15.79 -1.83 -9.71
CA PRO A 67 -16.41 -2.97 -10.35
C PRO A 67 -17.88 -2.83 -9.99
N GLN A 68 -18.74 -2.58 -10.98
CA GLN A 68 -20.18 -2.63 -10.84
C GLN A 68 -20.53 -4.09 -10.62
N GLY A 69 -20.20 -4.58 -9.43
CA GLY A 69 -20.55 -5.89 -8.95
C GLY A 69 -22.06 -5.90 -8.80
N GLY A 70 -22.72 -6.48 -9.81
CA GLY A 70 -24.06 -7.00 -9.74
C GLY A 70 -25.06 -6.06 -9.08
N ARG A 71 -25.69 -5.21 -9.91
CA ARG A 71 -27.09 -4.88 -9.70
C ARG A 71 -27.86 -6.21 -9.73
N ARG A 72 -27.90 -6.91 -8.60
CA ARG A 72 -28.90 -7.96 -8.37
C ARG A 72 -30.22 -7.26 -8.61
N THR A 73 -30.86 -7.65 -9.70
CA THR A 73 -32.26 -7.41 -9.95
C THR A 73 -33.03 -8.04 -8.78
N SER A 74 -33.22 -7.27 -7.70
CA SER A 74 -34.19 -7.56 -6.66
C SER A 74 -35.57 -7.36 -7.27
N ARG A 75 -35.96 -8.35 -8.08
CA ARG A 75 -37.32 -8.56 -8.53
C ARG A 75 -38.10 -9.09 -7.34
N GLY A 76 -39.11 -8.34 -6.91
CA GLY A 76 -40.34 -8.80 -6.26
C GLY A 76 -40.21 -9.71 -5.04
N GLY A 77 -40.60 -9.19 -3.88
CA GLY A 77 -40.79 -10.01 -2.68
C GLY A 77 -41.56 -9.26 -1.59
N ALA A 78 -42.73 -8.73 -1.94
CA ALA A 78 -43.75 -8.43 -0.94
C ALA A 78 -44.30 -9.79 -0.45
N GLY A 79 -44.13 -10.10 0.83
CA GLY A 79 -44.62 -11.37 1.37
C GLY A 79 -44.37 -11.53 2.87
N ALA A 80 -45.44 -11.29 3.63
CA ALA A 80 -45.83 -11.96 4.88
C ALA A 80 -44.97 -11.79 6.15
N ALA A 81 -45.52 -10.93 7.02
CA ALA A 81 -45.76 -11.11 8.44
C ALA A 81 -45.39 -12.45 9.12
N GLY A 82 -44.81 -12.32 10.31
CA GLY A 82 -45.28 -13.02 11.52
C GLY A 82 -44.73 -14.43 11.78
N GLY A 83 -43.89 -14.56 12.80
CA GLY A 83 -43.53 -15.86 13.38
C GLY A 83 -42.45 -15.78 14.43
N PHE A 84 -42.85 -15.64 15.70
CA PHE A 84 -42.02 -15.95 16.86
C PHE A 84 -41.95 -17.47 17.07
N ALA A 85 -40.92 -17.91 17.82
CA ALA A 85 -40.55 -19.29 18.18
C ALA A 85 -39.56 -19.95 17.18
N THR A 86 -38.47 -20.61 17.57
CA THR A 86 -38.18 -21.32 18.83
C THR A 86 -36.66 -21.38 19.03
N GLN A 87 -36.25 -21.22 20.27
CA GLN A 87 -34.89 -21.41 20.78
C GLN A 87 -34.50 -22.89 20.65
N ALA A 88 -33.64 -23.23 19.68
CA ALA A 88 -33.05 -24.56 19.56
C ALA A 88 -31.56 -24.50 19.89
N MET A 89 -31.22 -25.00 21.08
CA MET A 89 -29.84 -25.21 21.51
C MET A 89 -29.21 -26.32 20.66
N ALA A 90 -28.39 -25.94 19.67
CA ALA A 90 -27.61 -26.86 18.86
C ALA A 90 -26.15 -26.88 19.35
N ARG A 91 -25.83 -27.96 20.06
CA ARG A 91 -24.54 -28.70 20.23
C ARG A 91 -23.23 -28.04 19.73
N PRO A 92 -22.14 -28.11 20.53
CA PRO A 92 -20.81 -27.75 20.06
C PRO A 92 -20.29 -28.83 19.08
N ASP A 93 -20.32 -28.50 17.79
CA ASP A 93 -19.77 -29.37 16.75
C ASP A 93 -18.23 -29.32 16.78
N THR A 94 -17.67 -30.09 17.70
CA THR A 94 -16.27 -30.47 17.70
C THR A 94 -16.08 -31.50 16.59
N ARG A 95 -15.45 -31.06 15.48
CA ARG A 95 -14.65 -31.82 14.48
C ARG A 95 -14.96 -31.38 13.05
N THR A 96 -14.66 -30.12 12.73
CA THR A 96 -14.11 -29.85 11.39
C THR A 96 -12.67 -30.36 11.40
N ARG A 97 -12.51 -31.69 11.33
CA ARG A 97 -11.24 -32.29 10.97
C ARG A 97 -10.85 -31.69 9.63
N ASP A 98 -9.70 -31.03 9.62
CA ASP A 98 -8.94 -30.62 8.44
C ASP A 98 -8.98 -31.75 7.41
N ARG A 99 -9.97 -31.71 6.51
CA ARG A 99 -9.82 -32.33 5.20
C ARG A 99 -8.78 -31.46 4.51
N MET A 100 -7.49 -31.78 4.74
CA MET A 100 -6.38 -31.36 3.91
C MET A 100 -6.84 -31.60 2.48
N SER A 101 -7.21 -30.52 1.80
CA SER A 101 -7.68 -30.60 0.44
C SER A 101 -6.48 -31.14 -0.35
N PRO A 102 -6.60 -32.29 -1.03
CA PRO A 102 -5.47 -32.90 -1.75
C PRO A 102 -4.92 -32.00 -2.87
N ASN A 103 -5.57 -30.86 -3.12
CA ASN A 103 -5.15 -29.81 -4.04
C ASN A 103 -4.44 -28.62 -3.38
N ASP A 104 -3.96 -28.74 -2.14
CA ASP A 104 -3.07 -27.74 -1.52
C ASP A 104 -1.67 -27.78 -2.19
N GLY A 105 -1.61 -27.32 -3.44
CA GLY A 105 -0.38 -27.26 -4.22
C GLY A 105 0.74 -26.54 -3.48
N GLU A 106 1.98 -26.98 -3.74
CA GLU A 106 3.19 -26.39 -3.20
C GLU A 106 3.33 -24.92 -3.66
N VAL A 107 3.50 -24.01 -2.72
CA VAL A 107 3.70 -22.58 -2.99
C VAL A 107 5.01 -22.09 -2.37
N VAL A 108 5.55 -21.02 -2.92
CA VAL A 108 6.76 -20.37 -2.44
C VAL A 108 6.37 -19.09 -1.69
N ALA A 109 6.60 -19.05 -0.38
CA ALA A 109 6.39 -17.85 0.44
C ALA A 109 7.66 -16.99 0.47
N VAL A 110 7.49 -15.69 0.32
CA VAL A 110 8.57 -14.68 0.40
C VAL A 110 8.36 -13.85 1.68
N PRO A 111 9.11 -14.12 2.77
CA PRO A 111 8.95 -13.47 4.08
C PRO A 111 9.02 -11.95 4.00
N GLU A 112 9.99 -11.44 3.25
CA GLU A 112 10.26 -10.00 3.07
C GLU A 112 9.04 -9.24 2.54
N ARG A 113 8.22 -9.88 1.69
CA ARG A 113 7.07 -9.24 1.02
C ARG A 113 5.73 -9.65 1.61
N ARG A 114 5.73 -10.58 2.59
CA ARG A 114 4.53 -11.24 3.14
C ARG A 114 3.59 -11.75 2.05
N LYS A 115 4.14 -12.27 0.95
CA LYS A 115 3.36 -12.83 -0.17
C LYS A 115 3.78 -14.25 -0.51
N PHE A 116 2.82 -15.05 -0.98
CA PHE A 116 3.08 -16.39 -1.52
C PHE A 116 2.79 -16.47 -3.01
N HIS A 117 3.57 -17.29 -3.70
CA HIS A 117 3.66 -17.38 -5.16
C HIS A 117 3.60 -18.85 -5.61
N ARG A 118 3.22 -19.10 -6.87
CA ARG A 118 3.51 -20.39 -7.50
C ARG A 118 5.01 -20.58 -7.72
N SER A 119 5.47 -21.83 -7.78
CA SER A 119 6.90 -22.17 -7.93
C SER A 119 7.50 -21.65 -9.25
N GLU A 120 6.68 -21.55 -10.30
CA GLU A 120 7.06 -21.00 -11.61
C GLU A 120 7.01 -19.46 -11.70
N CYS A 121 6.57 -18.76 -10.65
CA CYS A 121 6.44 -17.30 -10.69
C CYS A 121 7.82 -16.61 -10.70
N ARG A 122 8.02 -15.63 -11.60
CA ARG A 122 9.25 -14.81 -11.68
C ARG A 122 9.67 -14.20 -10.35
N TYR A 123 8.70 -13.80 -9.51
CA TYR A 123 8.94 -13.17 -8.21
C TYR A 123 9.21 -14.17 -7.07
N ALA A 124 9.04 -15.47 -7.30
CA ALA A 124 9.35 -16.51 -6.32
C ALA A 124 10.86 -16.81 -6.23
N ARG A 125 11.64 -16.43 -7.26
CA ARG A 125 13.09 -16.68 -7.35
C ARG A 125 13.91 -15.61 -6.62
N VAL A 126 13.63 -15.41 -5.33
CA VAL A 126 14.37 -14.49 -4.46
C VAL A 126 15.09 -15.27 -3.36
N ARG A 127 16.20 -14.72 -2.85
CA ARG A 127 16.91 -15.33 -1.72
C ARG A 127 16.02 -15.28 -0.48
N GLY A 128 15.95 -16.39 0.26
CA GLY A 128 15.11 -16.51 1.46
C GLY A 128 13.65 -16.92 1.19
N ALA A 129 13.32 -17.31 -0.04
CA ALA A 129 12.01 -17.88 -0.33
C ALA A 129 11.89 -19.31 0.25
N THR A 130 10.77 -19.63 0.90
CA THR A 130 10.54 -20.93 1.55
C THR A 130 9.37 -21.64 0.88
N LYS A 131 9.56 -22.89 0.47
CA LYS A 131 8.48 -23.74 -0.06
C LYS A 131 7.59 -24.21 1.09
N MET A 132 6.28 -24.06 0.97
CA MET A 132 5.28 -24.53 1.93
C MET A 132 3.93 -24.72 1.25
N THR A 133 2.97 -25.33 1.94
CA THR A 133 1.61 -25.47 1.41
C THR A 133 0.86 -24.14 1.41
N ARG A 134 -0.14 -24.01 0.54
CA ARG A 134 -1.02 -22.82 0.49
C ARG A 134 -1.70 -22.55 1.82
N SER A 135 -2.17 -23.59 2.49
CA SER A 135 -2.78 -23.52 3.82
C SER A 135 -1.79 -23.02 4.88
N ALA A 136 -0.54 -23.49 4.87
CA ALA A 136 0.50 -23.01 5.77
C ALA A 136 0.83 -21.52 5.55
N ALA A 137 0.90 -21.07 4.29
CA ALA A 137 1.11 -19.67 3.96
C ALA A 137 -0.03 -18.77 4.47
N ARG A 138 -1.29 -19.20 4.30
CA ARG A 138 -2.46 -18.46 4.82
C ARG A 138 -2.47 -18.38 6.35
N ARG A 139 -2.17 -19.48 7.05
CA ARG A 139 -2.06 -19.49 8.53
C ARG A 139 -1.01 -18.51 9.05
N LYS A 140 0.05 -18.28 8.26
CA LYS A 140 1.10 -17.30 8.57
C LYS A 140 0.79 -15.87 8.08
N ASN A 141 -0.44 -15.59 7.64
CA ASN A 141 -0.89 -14.29 7.13
C ASN A 141 -0.08 -13.78 5.91
N PHE A 142 0.31 -14.69 5.02
CA PHE A 142 0.85 -14.32 3.71
C PHE A 142 -0.28 -14.06 2.72
N ASP A 143 -0.15 -13.00 1.92
CA ASP A 143 -1.10 -12.66 0.86
C ASP A 143 -0.80 -13.40 -0.45
N ALA A 144 -1.83 -13.75 -1.21
CA ALA A 144 -1.64 -14.35 -2.53
C ALA A 144 -1.05 -13.33 -3.51
N CYS A 145 -0.06 -13.74 -4.30
CA CYS A 145 0.44 -12.90 -5.37
C CYS A 145 -0.64 -12.64 -6.42
N GLY A 146 -1.00 -11.36 -6.61
CA GLY A 146 -2.01 -10.96 -7.61
C GLY A 146 -1.63 -11.24 -9.07
N ILE A 147 -0.35 -11.56 -9.34
CA ILE A 147 0.17 -11.81 -10.68
C ILE A 147 0.02 -13.29 -11.05
N CYS A 148 0.52 -14.21 -10.21
CA CYS A 148 0.43 -15.64 -10.50
C CYS A 148 -0.81 -16.34 -9.95
N LYS A 149 -1.65 -15.64 -9.16
CA LYS A 149 -2.92 -16.12 -8.57
C LYS A 149 -2.85 -17.62 -8.19
N PRO A 150 -1.96 -17.97 -7.25
CA PRO A 150 -1.63 -19.35 -6.92
C PRO A 150 -2.86 -20.18 -6.61
#